data_AF-A0A2G9GMQ3-F1
#
_entry.id   AF-A0A2G9GMQ3-F1
#
_cell.length_a   1.000
_cell.length_b   1.000
_cell.length_c   1.000
_cell.angle_alpha   90.00
_cell.angle_beta   90.00
_cell.angle_gamma   90.00
#
_symmetry.space_group_name_H-M   'P 1'
#
loop_
_entity.id
_entity.type
_entity.pdbx_description
1 polymer ?
#
loop_
_entity_poly.entity_id
_entity_poly.type
_entity_poly.pdbx_seq_one_letter_code
_entity_poly.pdbx_strand_id
1 'polypeptide(L)'
;MVRGKVEMKRIETASSRQVTFSKRRNGLLKKAYELSVLCDAEVALIIFSQKGRLYEFSSSKVEMKATMFRCKCLFDNSNSTRNLKTGYEKSHLAFDIFLT
;
A
#
# COMPACT_ATOMS: atom_id res chain seq x y z
N MET A 1 23.09 -14.38 7.10
CA MET A 1 22.61 -14.64 5.72
C MET A 1 22.63 -13.34 4.93
N VAL A 2 23.33 -13.31 3.79
CA VAL A 2 23.35 -12.16 2.88
C VAL A 2 22.04 -12.10 2.09
N ARG A 3 21.49 -10.91 1.89
CA ARG A 3 20.26 -10.70 1.12
C ARG A 3 20.57 -10.78 -0.37
N GLY A 4 20.02 -11.79 -1.06
CA GLY A 4 20.12 -11.91 -2.52
C GLY A 4 19.35 -10.80 -3.26
N LYS A 5 19.77 -10.49 -4.49
CA LYS A 5 19.04 -9.62 -5.41
C LYS A 5 17.72 -10.29 -5.79
N VAL A 6 16.63 -9.53 -5.82
CA VAL A 6 15.29 -10.00 -6.20
C VAL A 6 14.84 -9.18 -7.42
N GLU A 7 14.27 -9.85 -8.42
CA GLU A 7 13.69 -9.21 -9.60
C GLU A 7 12.49 -8.33 -9.22
N MET A 8 12.31 -7.20 -9.92
CA MET A 8 11.17 -6.29 -9.70
C MET A 8 9.94 -6.76 -10.48
N LYS A 9 9.42 -7.91 -10.09
CA LYS A 9 8.16 -8.49 -10.57
C LYS A 9 7.31 -8.98 -9.41
N ARG A 10 6.04 -9.32 -9.69
CA ARG A 10 5.17 -9.95 -8.69
C ARG A 10 5.81 -11.24 -8.19
N ILE A 11 5.80 -11.44 -6.88
CA ILE A 11 6.25 -12.70 -6.27
C ILE A 11 5.13 -13.71 -6.40
N GLU A 12 5.36 -14.83 -7.08
CA GLU A 12 4.32 -15.82 -7.36
C GLU A 12 3.92 -16.64 -6.12
N THR A 13 4.92 -17.12 -5.36
CA THR A 13 4.67 -17.94 -4.18
C THR A 13 4.04 -17.13 -3.04
N ALA A 14 2.85 -17.51 -2.61
CA ALA A 14 2.06 -16.78 -1.61
C ALA A 14 2.75 -16.59 -0.25
N SER A 15 3.45 -17.62 0.26
CA SER A 15 4.18 -17.55 1.53
C SER A 15 5.31 -16.52 1.48
N SER A 16 6.16 -16.60 0.46
CA SER A 16 7.26 -15.66 0.26
C SER A 16 6.76 -14.23 -0.02
N ARG A 17 5.63 -14.09 -0.73
CA ARG A 17 4.94 -12.80 -0.95
C ARG A 17 4.45 -12.20 0.36
N GLN A 18 3.85 -12.99 1.25
CA GLN A 18 3.40 -12.52 2.57
C GLN A 18 4.57 -12.09 3.45
N VAL A 19 5.64 -12.87 3.51
CA VAL A 19 6.84 -12.51 4.30
C VAL A 19 7.48 -11.23 3.74
N THR A 20 7.62 -11.15 2.41
CA THR A 20 8.19 -9.98 1.75
C THR A 20 7.33 -8.74 1.93
N PHE A 21 6.00 -8.88 1.82
CA PHE A 21 5.06 -7.80 2.10
C PHE A 21 5.25 -7.26 3.52
N SER A 22 5.27 -8.13 4.54
CA SER A 22 5.47 -7.72 5.92
C SER A 22 6.80 -6.98 6.13
N LYS A 23 7.90 -7.49 5.56
CA LYS A 23 9.23 -6.87 5.67
C LYS A 23 9.31 -5.53 4.92
N ARG A 24 8.85 -5.47 3.67
CA ARG A 24 8.89 -4.24 2.85
C ARG A 24 7.95 -3.16 3.38
N ARG A 25 6.74 -3.53 3.80
CA ARG A 25 5.77 -2.62 4.44
C ARG A 25 6.40 -1.95 5.67
N ASN A 26 7.02 -2.74 6.55
CA ASN A 26 7.67 -2.20 7.75
C ASN A 26 8.86 -1.29 7.39
N GLY A 27 9.68 -1.67 6.40
CA GLY A 27 10.78 -0.82 5.93
C GLY A 27 10.29 0.50 5.31
N LEU A 28 9.22 0.46 4.53
CA LEU A 28 8.62 1.63 3.91
C LEU A 28 8.02 2.59 4.95
N LEU A 29 7.32 2.04 5.96
CA LEU A 29 6.81 2.83 7.09
C LEU A 29 7.92 3.56 7.84
N LYS A 30 9.03 2.87 8.11
CA LYS A 30 10.21 3.49 8.74
C LYS A 30 10.79 4.61 7.90
N LYS A 31 10.92 4.41 6.58
CA LYS A 31 11.42 5.44 5.66
C LYS A 31 10.50 6.65 5.56
N ALA A 32 9.18 6.43 5.52
CA ALA A 32 8.19 7.50 5.52
C ALA A 32 8.28 8.33 6.82
N TYR A 33 8.46 7.67 7.97
CA TYR A 33 8.65 8.33 9.25
C TYR A 33 9.98 9.09 9.34
N GLU A 34 11.09 8.48 8.91
CA GLU A 34 12.39 9.16 8.84
C GLU A 34 12.29 10.43 7.99
N LEU A 35 11.67 10.36 6.81
CA LEU A 35 11.50 11.50 5.93
C LEU A 35 10.65 12.61 6.56
N SER A 36 9.54 12.24 7.21
CA SER A 36 8.65 13.23 7.83
C SER A 36 9.35 13.98 8.97
N VAL A 37 10.17 13.29 9.76
CA VAL A 37 10.89 13.90 10.89
C VAL A 37 12.10 14.70 10.41
N LEU A 38 12.90 14.18 9.49
CA LEU A 38 14.15 14.82 9.06
C LEU A 38 13.93 16.08 8.23
N CYS A 39 12.86 16.11 7.43
CA CYS A 39 12.60 17.19 6.48
C CYS A 39 11.36 18.02 6.84
N ASP A 40 10.76 17.79 8.02
CA ASP A 40 9.47 18.39 8.42
C ASP A 40 8.39 18.28 7.32
N ALA A 41 8.38 17.12 6.66
CA ALA A 41 7.53 16.87 5.50
C ALA A 41 6.23 16.17 5.91
N GLU A 42 5.11 16.64 5.36
CA GLU A 42 3.83 15.97 5.52
C GLU A 42 3.75 14.74 4.61
N VAL A 43 3.80 13.55 5.24
CA VAL A 43 3.78 12.27 4.53
C VAL A 43 2.56 11.44 4.95
N ALA A 44 1.97 10.78 3.95
CA ALA A 44 0.86 9.86 4.10
C ALA A 44 1.11 8.59 3.28
N LEU A 45 0.79 7.43 3.86
CA LEU A 45 0.94 6.13 3.23
C LEU A 45 -0.30 5.28 3.50
N ILE A 46 -0.89 4.74 2.44
CA ILE A 46 -2.03 3.82 2.50
C ILE A 46 -1.66 2.56 1.73
N ILE A 47 -1.82 1.39 2.35
CA ILE A 47 -1.48 0.09 1.77
C ILE A 47 -2.66 -0.86 1.94
N PHE A 48 -3.18 -1.32 0.81
CA PHE A 48 -4.19 -2.37 0.76
C PHE A 48 -3.52 -3.72 0.55
N SER A 49 -3.75 -4.66 1.46
CA SER A 49 -3.29 -6.04 1.26
C SER A 49 -4.30 -6.86 0.46
N GLN A 50 -3.81 -7.90 -0.21
CA GLN A 50 -4.66 -8.90 -0.89
C GLN A 50 -5.63 -9.62 0.07
N LYS A 51 -5.37 -9.59 1.39
CA LYS A 51 -6.24 -10.17 2.41
C LYS A 51 -7.32 -9.19 2.92
N GLY A 52 -7.53 -8.07 2.23
CA GLY A 52 -8.53 -7.09 2.65
C GLY A 52 -8.13 -6.29 3.90
N ARG A 53 -6.87 -6.36 4.35
CA ARG A 53 -6.39 -5.55 5.48
C ARG A 53 -5.81 -4.24 4.99
N LEU A 54 -6.23 -3.15 5.63
CA LEU A 54 -5.69 -1.81 5.47
C LEU A 54 -4.51 -1.59 6.42
N TYR A 55 -3.44 -0.99 5.90
CA TYR A 55 -2.32 -0.50 6.69
C TYR A 55 -2.10 0.97 6.32
N GLU A 56 -2.01 1.84 7.30
CA GLU A 56 -1.92 3.29 7.10
C GLU A 56 -0.85 3.92 8.00
N PHE A 57 -0.28 5.02 7.53
CA PHE A 57 0.62 5.90 8.30
C PHE A 57 0.44 7.34 7.84
N SER A 58 0.41 8.26 8.80
CA SER A 58 0.34 9.71 8.55
C SER A 58 1.21 10.43 9.57
N SER A 59 2.01 11.41 9.11
CA SER A 59 2.84 12.24 9.98
C SER A 59 1.99 13.17 10.86
N SER A 60 1.17 14.07 10.27
CA SER A 60 0.02 14.72 10.92
C SER A 60 -0.68 15.67 9.97
N LYS A 61 -2.02 15.66 9.97
CA LYS A 61 -2.99 16.77 9.78
C LYS A 61 -4.39 16.14 9.80
N VAL A 62 -5.37 16.84 10.37
CA VAL A 62 -6.78 16.39 10.43
C VAL A 62 -7.32 16.08 9.02
N GLU A 63 -6.89 16.85 8.02
CA GLU A 63 -7.26 16.72 6.61
C GLU A 63 -6.68 15.45 5.95
N MET A 64 -5.45 15.08 6.30
CA MET A 64 -4.81 13.87 5.79
C MET A 64 -5.49 12.61 6.35
N LYS A 65 -5.89 12.65 7.63
CA LYS A 65 -6.70 11.60 8.27
C LYS A 65 -8.10 11.51 7.67
N ALA A 66 -8.72 12.63 7.29
CA ALA A 66 -10.02 12.63 6.63
C ALA A 66 -9.95 11.97 5.23
N THR A 67 -8.89 12.26 4.47
CA THR A 67 -8.64 11.61 3.16
C THR A 67 -8.38 10.11 3.34
N MET A 68 -7.58 9.70 4.33
CA MET A 68 -7.39 8.29 4.68
C MET A 68 -8.70 7.61 5.08
N PHE A 69 -9.52 8.27 5.90
CA PHE A 69 -10.82 7.76 6.34
C PHE A 69 -11.75 7.55 5.14
N ARG A 70 -11.79 8.49 4.19
CA ARG A 70 -12.58 8.34 2.96
C ARG A 70 -12.09 7.16 2.12
N CYS A 71 -10.77 7.04 1.93
CA CYS A 71 -10.17 5.89 1.22
C CYS A 71 -10.48 4.55 1.93
N LYS A 72 -10.50 4.53 3.26
CA LYS A 72 -10.86 3.36 4.06
C LYS A 72 -12.32 2.97 3.86
N CYS A 73 -13.26 3.92 3.96
CA CYS A 73 -14.68 3.66 3.72
C CYS A 73 -14.95 3.16 2.30
N LEU A 74 -14.27 3.70 1.28
CA LEU A 74 -14.38 3.21 -0.11
C LEU A 74 -13.87 1.78 -0.26
N PHE A 75 -12.78 1.44 0.44
CA PHE A 75 -12.22 0.10 0.41
C PHE A 75 -13.10 -0.93 1.14
N ASP A 76 -13.68 -0.58 2.29
CA ASP A 76 -14.58 -1.45 3.04
C ASP A 76 -15.85 -1.77 2.22
N ASN A 77 -16.43 -0.76 1.56
CA ASN A 77 -17.54 -0.95 0.61
C ASN A 77 -17.17 -1.88 -0.56
N SER A 78 -15.93 -1.77 -1.03
CA SER A 78 -15.44 -2.64 -2.12
C SER A 78 -15.16 -4.08 -1.66
N ASN A 79 -14.80 -4.33 -0.40
CA ASN A 79 -14.61 -5.71 0.09
C ASN A 79 -15.94 -6.45 0.31
N SER A 80 -17.01 -5.72 0.68
CA SER A 80 -18.35 -6.30 0.76
C SER A 80 -18.83 -6.82 -0.61
N THR A 81 -18.46 -6.13 -1.69
CA THR A 81 -18.77 -6.54 -3.08
C THR A 81 -17.77 -7.53 -3.69
N ARG A 82 -16.49 -7.54 -3.26
CA ARG A 82 -15.45 -8.45 -3.78
C ARG A 82 -15.49 -9.87 -3.25
N ASN A 83 -16.23 -10.17 -2.16
CA ASN A 83 -16.44 -11.57 -1.74
C ASN A 83 -17.24 -12.40 -2.78
N LEU A 84 -17.85 -11.75 -3.79
CA LEU A 84 -18.49 -12.39 -4.95
C LEU A 84 -17.62 -12.40 -6.23
N LYS A 85 -16.45 -11.75 -6.24
CA LYS A 85 -15.57 -11.69 -7.42
C LYS A 85 -14.12 -11.90 -7.01
N THR A 86 -13.78 -13.15 -6.70
CA THR A 86 -12.39 -13.60 -6.76
C THR A 86 -11.98 -13.63 -8.23
N GLY A 87 -11.17 -12.67 -8.65
CA GLY A 87 -10.76 -12.54 -10.04
C GLY A 87 -9.82 -11.36 -10.17
N TYR A 88 -8.53 -11.66 -10.15
CA TYR A 88 -7.48 -10.73 -10.52
C TYR A 88 -7.65 -10.40 -12.01
N GLU A 89 -8.50 -9.44 -12.35
CA GLU A 89 -8.54 -8.88 -13.69
C GLU A 89 -9.04 -7.43 -13.68
N LYS A 90 -8.31 -6.60 -14.45
CA LYS A 90 -8.65 -5.26 -14.95
C LYS A 90 -8.58 -4.09 -13.96
N SER A 91 -7.34 -3.66 -13.70
CA SER A 91 -6.99 -2.23 -13.79
C SER A 91 -5.61 -2.06 -14.42
N HIS A 92 -5.39 -2.73 -15.56
CA HIS A 92 -4.59 -2.14 -16.63
C HIS A 92 -5.59 -1.30 -17.42
N LEU A 93 -5.20 -0.08 -17.81
CA LEU A 93 -6.03 0.99 -18.39
C LEU A 93 -6.69 1.91 -17.36
N ALA A 94 -5.89 2.83 -16.80
CA ALA A 94 -6.27 4.24 -16.58
C ALA A 94 -5.16 4.99 -15.81
N PHE A 95 -3.90 4.92 -16.23
CA PHE A 95 -2.86 5.89 -15.77
C PHE A 95 -1.78 6.12 -16.84
N ASP A 96 -2.13 5.95 -18.12
CA ASP A 96 -1.41 6.59 -19.22
C ASP A 96 -2.13 7.92 -19.49
N ILE A 97 -1.55 9.01 -18.98
CA ILE A 97 -1.64 10.44 -19.36
C ILE A 97 -1.25 11.22 -18.08
N PHE A 98 0.06 11.34 -17.89
CA PHE A 98 0.82 12.42 -17.24
C PHE A 98 2.12 11.82 -16.70
N LEU A 99 3.12 11.73 -17.58
CA LEU A 99 4.44 12.30 -17.35
C LEU A 99 5.23 12.16 -18.66
N THR A 100 5.28 13.27 -19.40
CA THR A 100 6.43 13.63 -20.24
C THR A 100 7.54 14.13 -19.32
#